data_AF-A0A817MPQ6-F1
#
_entry.id   AF-A0A817MPQ6-F1
#
_cell.length_a   1.000
_cell.length_b   1.000
_cell.length_c   1.000
_cell.angle_alpha   90.00
_cell.angle_beta   90.00
_cell.angle_gamma   90.00
#
_symmetry.space_group_name_H-M   'P 1'
#
loop_
_entity.id
_entity.type
_entity.pdbx_description
1 polymer ?
#
loop_
_entity_poly.entity_id
_entity_poly.type
_entity_poly.pdbx_seq_one_letter_code
_entity_poly.pdbx_strand_id
1 'polypeptide(L)'
;RVSVRLLNREEALSVCVITFADDLSTPYIAIGTAIIFEDEDTPKIGRILLFRYKNGHLNMITEKELNGAPHAMLAFQGKLLVAVGSSIRLYKLSSQTHELTQLTQYLGHIDCLQVKIKDDFVLFNDLMKSITVLRYNVDDGKFEEIAHDVHPQWSTACEFFDDDTFICAEDGGNLISCHKDSGSTKENERNILKELGLCHLGENINVFRHGKRIFIYTNIEIRRIV
;
A
#
# COMPACT_ATOMS: atom_id res chain seq x y z
N ARG A 1 27.55 -10.85 -2.42
CA ARG A 1 26.40 -10.31 -1.65
C ARG A 1 26.26 -8.85 -2.04
N VAL A 2 25.11 -8.43 -2.57
CA VAL A 2 24.88 -7.02 -2.96
C VAL A 2 24.28 -6.30 -1.76
N SER A 3 24.80 -5.15 -1.40
CA SER A 3 24.30 -4.33 -0.29
C SER A 3 24.38 -2.86 -0.66
N VAL A 4 23.31 -2.12 -0.36
CA VAL A 4 23.27 -0.66 -0.42
C VAL A 4 23.21 -0.15 1.02
N ARG A 5 24.03 0.84 1.35
CA ARG A 5 24.04 1.46 2.67
C ARG A 5 23.18 2.72 2.62
N LEU A 6 22.18 2.79 3.49
CA LEU A 6 21.35 3.97 3.69
C LEU A 6 22.14 5.07 4.42
N LEU A 7 21.60 6.28 4.43
CA LEU A 7 22.14 7.41 5.17
C LEU A 7 22.09 7.15 6.69
N ASN A 8 22.77 8.01 7.45
CA ASN A 8 22.70 7.94 8.89
C ASN A 8 21.26 8.22 9.36
N ARG A 9 20.77 7.42 10.32
CA ARG A 9 19.39 7.48 10.83
C ARG A 9 18.29 7.27 9.76
N GLU A 10 18.65 6.71 8.62
CA GLU A 10 17.68 6.38 7.58
C GLU A 10 17.26 4.92 7.68
N GLU A 11 15.94 4.70 7.71
CA GLU A 11 15.34 3.36 7.77
C GLU A 11 14.53 3.09 6.51
N ALA A 12 14.56 1.84 6.04
CA ALA A 12 13.71 1.37 4.94
C ALA A 12 12.36 0.92 5.49
N LEU A 13 11.29 1.50 4.96
CA LEU A 13 9.92 1.27 5.41
C LEU A 13 9.12 0.42 4.43
N SER A 14 9.32 0.63 3.13
CA SER A 14 8.53 -0.04 2.09
C SER A 14 9.40 -0.44 0.90
N VAL A 15 8.96 -1.49 0.20
CA VAL A 15 9.62 -1.99 -1.00
C VAL A 15 8.59 -2.45 -2.02
N CYS A 16 8.83 -2.11 -3.29
CA CYS A 16 7.97 -2.53 -4.40
C CYS A 16 8.84 -2.84 -5.62
N VAL A 17 8.49 -3.91 -6.34
CA VAL A 17 8.98 -4.14 -7.70
C VAL A 17 7.97 -3.55 -8.67
N ILE A 18 8.43 -2.70 -9.59
CA ILE A 18 7.57 -2.01 -10.55
C ILE A 18 8.20 -1.99 -11.94
N THR A 19 7.35 -2.15 -12.96
CA THR A 19 7.67 -1.84 -14.34
C THR A 19 6.88 -0.59 -14.74
N PHE A 20 7.58 0.48 -15.13
CA PHE A 20 6.92 1.74 -15.49
C PHE A 20 6.40 1.72 -16.93
N ALA A 21 5.32 2.46 -17.18
CA ALA A 21 4.70 2.55 -18.50
C ALA A 21 5.66 3.03 -19.61
N ASP A 22 6.60 3.91 -19.25
CA ASP A 22 7.57 4.49 -20.18
C ASP A 22 8.79 3.57 -20.43
N ASP A 23 8.94 2.49 -19.66
CA ASP A 23 9.99 1.48 -19.83
C ASP A 23 9.45 0.10 -19.43
N LEU A 24 8.59 -0.46 -20.28
CA LEU A 24 7.93 -1.75 -20.05
C LEU A 24 8.89 -2.95 -20.04
N SER A 25 10.11 -2.76 -20.52
CA SER A 25 11.11 -3.82 -20.65
C SER A 25 11.91 -4.06 -19.37
N THR A 26 11.90 -3.10 -18.44
CA THR A 26 12.81 -3.10 -17.30
C THR A 26 12.04 -3.08 -15.98
N PRO A 27 12.21 -4.09 -15.11
CA PRO A 27 11.74 -4.02 -13.73
C PRO A 27 12.69 -3.17 -12.88
N TYR A 28 12.11 -2.38 -11.98
CA TYR A 28 12.78 -1.55 -11.01
C TYR A 28 12.41 -2.00 -9.60
N ILE A 29 13.31 -1.76 -8.66
CA ILE A 29 13.08 -1.96 -7.23
C ILE A 29 12.99 -0.56 -6.61
N ALA A 30 11.80 -0.16 -6.18
CA ALA A 30 11.58 1.04 -5.40
C ALA A 30 11.69 0.71 -3.92
N ILE A 31 12.49 1.50 -3.18
CA ILE A 31 12.62 1.41 -1.72
C ILE A 31 12.21 2.76 -1.14
N GLY A 32 11.21 2.74 -0.27
CA GLY A 32 10.74 3.89 0.47
C GLY A 32 11.49 3.94 1.79
N THR A 33 12.12 5.08 2.07
CA THR A 33 12.91 5.30 3.29
C THR A 33 12.47 6.55 4.02
N ALA A 34 12.79 6.63 5.32
CA ALA A 34 12.58 7.81 6.14
C ALA A 34 13.79 8.09 7.03
N ILE A 35 14.07 9.37 7.28
CA ILE A 35 15.08 9.79 8.25
C ILE A 35 14.38 9.94 9.60
N ILE A 36 14.84 9.18 10.59
CA ILE A 36 14.23 9.10 11.92
C ILE A 36 14.97 10.02 12.89
N PHE A 37 14.22 10.92 13.52
CA PHE A 37 14.70 11.77 14.60
C PHE A 37 13.92 11.44 15.89
N GLU A 38 14.60 11.41 17.03
CA GLU A 38 14.01 11.02 18.32
C GLU A 38 12.98 12.02 18.85
N ASP A 39 13.01 13.26 18.36
CA ASP A 39 12.14 14.37 18.75
C ASP A 39 10.92 14.56 17.82
N GLU A 40 10.67 13.61 16.91
CA GLU A 40 9.52 13.66 15.98
C GLU A 40 8.58 12.47 16.19
N ASP A 41 7.27 12.75 16.31
CA ASP A 41 6.23 11.71 16.38
C ASP A 41 6.09 10.94 15.05
N THR A 42 6.30 11.64 13.93
CA THR A 42 6.23 11.09 12.57
C THR A 42 7.38 11.64 11.73
N PRO A 43 8.09 10.82 10.92
CA PRO A 43 9.22 11.28 10.14
C PRO A 43 8.82 12.34 9.10
N LYS A 44 9.48 13.50 9.13
CA LYS A 44 9.18 14.60 8.19
C LYS A 44 9.91 14.49 6.85
N ILE A 45 10.98 13.71 6.80
CA ILE A 45 11.82 13.54 5.60
C ILE A 45 11.81 12.07 5.19
N GLY A 46 11.33 11.81 3.99
CA GLY A 46 11.39 10.49 3.37
C GLY A 46 12.00 10.54 1.98
N ARG A 47 12.35 9.38 1.43
CA ARG A 47 12.88 9.27 0.07
C ARG A 47 12.33 8.03 -0.63
N ILE A 48 12.21 8.12 -1.95
CA ILE A 48 12.03 6.96 -2.83
C ILE A 48 13.35 6.74 -3.53
N LEU A 49 14.00 5.62 -3.25
CA LEU A 49 15.22 5.18 -3.90
C LEU A 49 14.86 4.15 -4.97
N LEU A 50 15.14 4.45 -6.24
CA LEU A 50 14.81 3.57 -7.35
C LEU A 50 16.06 2.87 -7.86
N PHE A 51 16.04 1.55 -7.90
CA PHE A 51 17.16 0.73 -8.33
C PHE A 51 16.80 -0.16 -9.52
N ARG A 52 17.82 -0.58 -10.27
CA ARG A 52 17.75 -1.71 -11.22
C ARG A 52 18.75 -2.78 -10.80
N TYR A 53 18.30 -4.03 -10.81
CA TYR A 53 19.18 -5.17 -10.62
C TYR A 53 19.64 -5.71 -11.97
N LYS A 54 20.94 -5.64 -12.25
CA LYS A 54 21.53 -6.12 -13.51
C LYS A 54 22.89 -6.75 -13.24
N ASN A 55 23.14 -7.93 -13.82
CA ASN A 55 24.43 -8.64 -13.77
C ASN A 55 24.96 -8.83 -12.34
N GLY A 56 24.08 -9.12 -11.38
CA GLY A 56 24.52 -9.30 -9.99
C GLY A 56 24.78 -8.01 -9.22
N HIS A 57 24.45 -6.83 -9.78
CA HIS A 57 24.62 -5.52 -9.15
C HIS A 57 23.29 -4.77 -9.04
N LEU A 58 23.12 -4.06 -7.93
CA LEU A 58 21.99 -3.15 -7.70
C LEU A 58 22.46 -1.72 -7.98
N ASN A 59 21.97 -1.13 -9.06
CA ASN A 59 22.37 0.20 -9.51
C ASN A 59 21.26 1.19 -9.18
N MET A 60 21.58 2.26 -8.46
CA MET A 60 20.64 3.34 -8.19
C MET A 60 20.43 4.14 -9.47
N ILE A 61 19.17 4.34 -9.83
CA ILE A 61 18.74 5.06 -11.03
C ILE A 61 18.39 6.50 -10.69
N THR A 62 17.62 6.67 -9.62
CA THR A 62 17.18 7.99 -9.17
C THR A 62 16.79 7.93 -7.70
N GLU A 63 16.77 9.09 -7.06
CA GLU A 63 16.19 9.30 -5.74
C GLU A 63 15.21 10.46 -5.79
N LYS A 64 14.12 10.35 -5.02
CA LYS A 64 13.11 11.40 -4.88
C LYS A 64 12.87 11.70 -3.42
N GLU A 65 13.19 12.92 -2.99
CA GLU A 65 12.85 13.39 -1.66
C GLU A 65 11.34 13.59 -1.50
N LEU A 66 10.83 13.27 -0.31
CA LEU A 66 9.44 13.35 0.11
C LEU A 66 9.36 14.10 1.45
N ASN A 67 8.26 14.82 1.63
CA ASN A 67 7.87 15.47 2.88
C ASN A 67 7.02 14.54 3.76
N GLY A 68 7.58 13.39 4.12
CA GLY A 68 6.93 12.38 4.96
C GLY A 68 7.47 10.98 4.68
N ALA A 69 7.19 10.05 5.60
CA ALA A 69 7.56 8.66 5.47
C ALA A 69 6.71 7.91 4.41
N PRO A 70 7.33 7.25 3.41
CA PRO A 70 6.62 6.40 2.45
C PRO A 70 6.30 5.02 3.05
N HIS A 71 5.25 4.92 3.87
CA HIS A 71 4.88 3.70 4.61
C HIS A 71 4.54 2.52 3.71
N ALA A 72 3.95 2.76 2.54
CA ALA A 72 3.61 1.71 1.59
C ALA A 72 3.77 2.15 0.13
N MET A 73 4.14 1.20 -0.73
CA MET A 73 4.30 1.41 -2.16
C MET A 73 3.79 0.22 -2.94
N LEU A 74 3.11 0.48 -4.05
CA LEU A 74 2.66 -0.55 -4.98
C LEU A 74 2.79 -0.09 -6.45
N ALA A 75 3.01 -1.05 -7.33
CA ALA A 75 2.90 -0.85 -8.76
C ALA A 75 1.42 -0.72 -9.14
N PHE A 76 1.06 0.38 -9.80
CA PHE A 76 -0.32 0.70 -10.15
C PHE A 76 -0.38 1.24 -11.58
N GLN A 77 -0.91 0.44 -12.51
CA GLN A 77 -1.09 0.84 -13.92
C GLN A 77 0.16 1.48 -14.56
N GLY A 78 1.34 0.86 -14.38
CA GLY A 78 2.62 1.37 -14.89
C GLY A 78 3.15 2.63 -14.20
N LYS A 79 2.57 2.99 -13.05
CA LYS A 79 2.93 4.13 -12.19
C LYS A 79 3.20 3.63 -10.77
N LEU A 80 3.94 4.40 -9.99
CA LEU A 80 4.25 4.06 -8.60
C LEU A 80 3.24 4.76 -7.67
N LEU A 81 2.39 3.98 -7.02
CA LEU A 81 1.49 4.45 -5.97
C LEU A 81 2.23 4.42 -4.63
N VAL A 82 2.15 5.49 -3.86
CA VAL A 82 2.88 5.66 -2.60
C VAL A 82 1.96 6.26 -1.55
N ALA A 83 1.84 5.62 -0.39
CA ALA A 83 1.31 6.24 0.82
C ALA A 83 2.45 6.96 1.54
N VAL A 84 2.33 8.29 1.67
CA VAL A 84 3.34 9.17 2.25
C VAL A 84 2.70 10.07 3.30
N GLY A 85 2.96 9.80 4.58
CA GLY A 85 2.32 10.53 5.68
C GLY A 85 0.80 10.61 5.48
N SER A 86 0.25 11.81 5.54
CA SER A 86 -1.18 12.13 5.34
C SER A 86 -1.72 12.06 3.90
N SER A 87 -1.03 11.38 2.98
CA SER A 87 -1.36 11.45 1.55
C SER A 87 -1.13 10.16 0.76
N ILE A 88 -1.98 9.94 -0.25
CA ILE A 88 -1.79 8.93 -1.29
C ILE A 88 -1.32 9.64 -2.57
N ARG A 89 -0.18 9.26 -3.12
CA ARG A 89 0.47 9.93 -4.26
C ARG A 89 0.76 8.96 -5.38
N LEU A 90 0.68 9.46 -6.60
CA LEU A 90 0.98 8.68 -7.80
C LEU A 90 2.14 9.29 -8.57
N TYR A 91 3.14 8.49 -8.92
CA TYR A 91 4.34 8.93 -9.62
C TYR A 91 4.53 8.20 -10.94
N LYS A 92 5.07 8.92 -11.93
CA LYS A 92 5.61 8.33 -13.17
C LYS A 92 7.11 8.49 -13.22
N LEU A 93 7.78 7.56 -13.90
CA LEU A 93 9.19 7.68 -14.26
C LEU A 93 9.29 8.11 -15.72
N SER A 94 10.15 9.08 -15.99
CA SER A 94 10.61 9.40 -17.35
C SER A 94 11.75 8.46 -17.74
N SER A 95 11.61 7.72 -18.83
CA SER A 95 12.66 6.84 -19.37
C SER A 95 13.88 7.62 -19.88
N GLN A 96 13.68 8.86 -20.33
CA GLN A 96 14.73 9.71 -20.90
C GLN A 96 15.57 10.39 -19.82
N THR A 97 14.91 10.93 -18.79
CA THR A 97 15.59 11.71 -17.73
C THR A 97 15.82 10.91 -16.45
N HIS A 98 15.20 9.74 -16.33
CA HIS A 98 15.14 8.95 -15.10
C HIS A 98 14.59 9.74 -13.89
N GLU A 99 13.78 10.76 -14.16
CA GLU A 99 13.14 11.56 -13.12
C GLU A 99 11.80 10.95 -12.69
N LEU A 100 11.58 10.89 -11.37
CA LEU A 100 10.31 10.50 -10.78
C LEU A 100 9.44 11.74 -10.52
N THR A 101 8.38 11.89 -11.31
CA THR A 101 7.48 13.06 -11.26
C THR A 101 6.14 12.67 -10.65
N GLN A 102 5.66 13.47 -9.69
CA GLN A 102 4.34 13.31 -9.09
C GLN A 102 3.26 13.72 -10.09
N LEU A 103 2.25 12.88 -10.28
CA LEU A 103 1.12 13.13 -11.17
C LEU A 103 -0.09 13.70 -10.42
N THR A 104 -0.46 13.06 -9.32
CA THR A 104 -1.63 13.43 -8.54
C THR A 104 -1.46 13.00 -7.08
N GLN A 105 -2.29 13.56 -6.20
CA GLN A 105 -2.31 13.23 -4.79
C GLN A 105 -3.73 13.33 -4.23
N TYR A 106 -4.02 12.53 -3.22
CA TYR A 106 -5.18 12.63 -2.35
C TYR A 106 -4.69 12.90 -0.92
N LEU A 107 -5.34 13.85 -0.23
CA LEU A 107 -4.90 14.43 1.05
C LEU A 107 -6.02 14.31 2.10
N GLY A 108 -5.73 14.72 3.33
CA GLY A 108 -6.74 14.85 4.40
C GLY A 108 -6.70 13.74 5.44
N HIS A 109 -5.64 12.93 5.41
CA HIS A 109 -5.40 11.83 6.35
C HIS A 109 -4.48 12.25 7.50
N ILE A 110 -4.35 11.39 8.51
CA ILE A 110 -3.40 11.57 9.60
C ILE A 110 -2.07 10.94 9.17
N ASP A 111 -2.09 9.62 8.95
CA ASP A 111 -0.95 8.87 8.44
C ASP A 111 -1.42 7.61 7.72
N CYS A 112 -1.12 7.50 6.43
CA CYS A 112 -1.55 6.39 5.57
C CYS A 112 -0.51 5.26 5.65
N LEU A 113 -0.90 4.12 6.23
CA LEU A 113 0.05 3.07 6.63
C LEU A 113 0.18 1.93 5.61
N GLN A 114 -0.93 1.45 5.05
CA GLN A 114 -0.94 0.41 4.01
C GLN A 114 -1.82 0.83 2.85
N VAL A 115 -1.48 0.30 1.67
CA VAL A 115 -2.29 0.44 0.45
C VAL A 115 -2.52 -0.94 -0.16
N LYS A 116 -3.68 -1.10 -0.78
CA LYS A 116 -4.13 -2.27 -1.52
C LYS A 116 -4.74 -1.81 -2.84
N ILE A 117 -4.60 -2.62 -3.86
CA ILE A 117 -5.05 -2.30 -5.22
C ILE A 117 -5.95 -3.43 -5.70
N LYS A 118 -7.06 -3.04 -6.31
CA LYS A 118 -7.93 -3.92 -7.10
C LYS A 118 -8.40 -3.16 -8.33
N ASP A 119 -7.92 -3.57 -9.49
CA ASP A 119 -8.16 -2.89 -10.77
C ASP A 119 -7.80 -1.39 -10.68
N ASP A 120 -8.80 -0.51 -10.74
CA ASP A 120 -8.64 0.95 -10.66
C ASP A 120 -8.90 1.50 -9.24
N PHE A 121 -9.25 0.63 -8.30
CA PHE A 121 -9.53 0.97 -6.92
C PHE A 121 -8.27 0.87 -6.05
N VAL A 122 -8.15 1.82 -5.14
CA VAL A 122 -7.12 1.89 -4.12
C VAL A 122 -7.80 1.90 -2.77
N LEU A 123 -7.57 0.87 -1.98
CA LEU A 123 -7.97 0.81 -0.57
C LEU A 123 -6.73 1.14 0.26
N PHE A 124 -6.88 1.96 1.28
CA PHE A 124 -5.80 2.22 2.22
C PHE A 124 -6.33 2.41 3.62
N ASN A 125 -5.49 2.16 4.60
CA ASN A 125 -5.80 2.45 5.99
C ASN A 125 -5.01 3.65 6.50
N ASP A 126 -5.66 4.38 7.39
CA ASP A 126 -5.12 5.50 8.13
C ASP A 126 -4.91 5.09 9.59
N LEU A 127 -3.87 5.64 10.22
CA LEU A 127 -3.54 5.40 11.62
C LEU A 127 -4.72 5.58 12.58
N MET A 128 -5.64 6.52 12.33
CA MET A 128 -6.81 6.74 13.19
C MET A 128 -8.14 6.95 12.42
N LYS A 129 -8.10 7.10 11.09
CA LYS A 129 -9.29 7.28 10.25
C LYS A 129 -9.75 5.99 9.54
N SER A 130 -9.53 4.83 10.17
CA SER A 130 -9.96 3.54 9.63
C SER A 130 -9.51 3.33 8.17
N ILE A 131 -10.42 3.00 7.26
CA ILE A 131 -10.15 2.71 5.85
C ILE A 131 -10.87 3.66 4.90
N THR A 132 -10.21 3.96 3.78
CA THR A 132 -10.76 4.75 2.67
C THR A 132 -10.56 4.02 1.35
N VAL A 133 -11.57 4.08 0.49
CA VAL A 133 -11.56 3.53 -0.87
C VAL A 133 -11.57 4.68 -1.88
N LEU A 134 -10.55 4.73 -2.71
CA LEU A 134 -10.44 5.64 -3.85
C LEU A 134 -10.61 4.86 -5.15
N ARG A 135 -11.04 5.56 -6.20
CA ARG A 135 -10.93 5.14 -7.59
C ARG A 135 -10.01 6.09 -8.33
N TYR A 136 -9.07 5.55 -9.10
CA TYR A 136 -8.28 6.37 -10.01
C TYR A 136 -9.00 6.49 -11.35
N ASN A 137 -9.40 7.72 -11.69
CA ASN A 137 -9.96 8.03 -13.00
C ASN A 137 -8.80 8.28 -13.97
N VAL A 138 -8.62 7.37 -14.94
CA VAL A 138 -7.51 7.42 -15.90
C VAL A 138 -7.63 8.60 -16.85
N ASP A 139 -8.85 8.95 -17.25
CA ASP A 139 -9.13 10.04 -18.19
C ASP A 139 -8.82 11.40 -17.55
N ASP A 140 -9.25 11.59 -16.30
CA ASP A 140 -9.02 12.83 -15.55
C ASP A 140 -7.66 12.86 -14.83
N GLY A 141 -6.99 11.71 -14.74
CA GLY A 141 -5.70 11.55 -14.06
C GLY A 141 -5.75 11.83 -12.55
N LYS A 142 -6.90 11.65 -11.90
CA LYS A 142 -7.15 12.03 -10.50
C LYS A 142 -7.72 10.88 -9.67
N PHE A 143 -7.52 10.96 -8.36
CA PHE A 143 -8.21 10.11 -7.40
C PHE A 143 -9.58 10.71 -7.06
N GLU A 144 -10.59 9.85 -7.07
CA GLU A 144 -11.94 10.13 -6.60
C GLU A 144 -12.20 9.27 -5.37
N GLU A 145 -12.65 9.90 -4.29
CA GLU A 145 -13.08 9.15 -3.11
C GLU A 145 -14.42 8.48 -3.38
N ILE A 146 -14.47 7.17 -3.18
CA ILE A 146 -15.68 6.38 -3.38
C ILE A 146 -16.44 6.22 -2.08
N ALA A 147 -15.73 5.82 -1.02
CA ALA A 147 -16.29 5.70 0.32
C ALA A 147 -15.18 5.65 1.37
N HIS A 148 -15.51 6.00 2.60
CA HIS A 148 -14.66 5.80 3.77
C HIS A 148 -15.48 5.28 4.95
N ASP A 149 -14.80 4.65 5.91
CA ASP A 149 -15.37 4.36 7.21
C ASP A 149 -15.27 5.60 8.11
N VAL A 150 -16.41 6.04 8.64
CA VAL A 150 -16.52 7.26 9.47
C VAL A 150 -16.06 7.04 10.91
N HIS A 151 -15.91 5.77 11.32
CA HIS A 151 -15.55 5.45 12.69
C HIS A 151 -14.05 5.67 12.92
N PRO A 152 -13.66 6.39 13.98
CA PRO A 152 -12.26 6.51 14.34
C PRO A 152 -11.76 5.16 14.84
N GLN A 153 -10.88 4.53 14.07
CA GLN A 153 -10.31 3.22 14.38
C GLN A 153 -8.82 3.23 14.11
N TRP A 154 -8.07 2.61 15.02
CA TRP A 154 -6.62 2.54 14.95
C TRP A 154 -6.22 1.36 14.06
N SER A 155 -6.31 1.56 12.75
CA SER A 155 -6.19 0.47 11.78
C SER A 155 -4.74 0.02 11.60
N THR A 156 -4.53 -1.29 11.70
CA THR A 156 -3.21 -1.93 11.55
C THR A 156 -3.03 -2.55 10.16
N ALA A 157 -4.11 -3.08 9.57
CA ALA A 157 -4.09 -3.66 8.23
C ALA A 157 -5.46 -3.57 7.55
N CYS A 158 -5.48 -3.55 6.22
CA CYS A 158 -6.72 -3.61 5.43
C CYS A 158 -6.57 -4.53 4.21
N GLU A 159 -7.68 -5.02 3.65
CA GLU A 159 -7.70 -5.78 2.40
C GLU A 159 -9.06 -5.75 1.70
N PHE A 160 -9.06 -5.88 0.37
CA PHE A 160 -10.29 -6.16 -0.38
C PHE A 160 -10.74 -7.60 -0.11
N PHE A 161 -11.96 -7.78 0.38
CA PHE A 161 -12.56 -9.12 0.47
C PHE A 161 -13.21 -9.50 -0.85
N ASP A 162 -14.02 -8.58 -1.40
CA ASP A 162 -14.64 -8.68 -2.72
C ASP A 162 -14.72 -7.28 -3.39
N ASP A 163 -15.66 -7.04 -4.30
CA ASP A 163 -15.80 -5.76 -5.04
C ASP A 163 -16.40 -4.64 -4.18
N ASP A 164 -17.27 -4.99 -3.22
CA ASP A 164 -18.01 -4.04 -2.37
C ASP A 164 -17.73 -4.25 -0.88
N THR A 165 -16.99 -5.29 -0.50
CA THR A 165 -16.67 -5.65 0.88
C THR A 165 -15.16 -5.57 1.12
N PHE A 166 -14.81 -4.94 2.23
CA PHE A 166 -13.45 -4.70 2.68
C PHE A 166 -13.29 -5.24 4.10
N ILE A 167 -12.07 -5.63 4.46
CA ILE A 167 -11.73 -5.99 5.83
C ILE A 167 -10.68 -5.04 6.39
N CYS A 168 -10.81 -4.71 7.66
CA CYS A 168 -9.93 -3.87 8.43
C CYS A 168 -9.59 -4.60 9.74
N ALA A 169 -8.32 -4.58 10.12
CA ALA A 169 -7.86 -4.97 11.44
C ALA A 169 -7.47 -3.71 12.22
N GLU A 170 -7.67 -3.72 13.53
CA GLU A 170 -7.32 -2.62 14.41
C GLU A 170 -6.47 -3.07 15.60
N ASP A 171 -5.82 -2.12 16.27
CA ASP A 171 -4.80 -2.37 17.31
C ASP A 171 -5.35 -3.07 18.56
N GLY A 172 -6.66 -2.99 18.83
CA GLY A 172 -7.34 -3.75 19.87
C GLY A 172 -7.56 -5.24 19.55
N GLY A 173 -7.03 -5.74 18.42
CA GLY A 173 -7.14 -7.14 18.01
C GLY A 173 -8.50 -7.50 17.43
N ASN A 174 -9.29 -6.52 16.98
CA ASN A 174 -10.56 -6.75 16.29
C ASN A 174 -10.36 -6.80 14.76
N LEU A 175 -11.18 -7.63 14.13
CA LEU A 175 -11.37 -7.72 12.69
C LEU A 175 -12.77 -7.21 12.35
N ILE A 176 -12.83 -6.31 11.38
CA ILE A 176 -14.02 -5.55 11.01
C ILE A 176 -14.24 -5.73 9.52
N SER A 177 -15.46 -6.11 9.13
CA SER A 177 -15.86 -6.16 7.72
C SER A 177 -16.76 -4.97 7.40
N CYS A 178 -16.38 -4.21 6.38
CA CYS A 178 -17.08 -3.00 5.93
C CYS A 178 -17.61 -3.20 4.51
N HIS A 179 -18.75 -2.59 4.18
CA HIS A 179 -19.41 -2.75 2.90
C HIS A 179 -19.87 -1.42 2.30
N LYS A 180 -19.66 -1.28 1.00
CA LYS A 180 -20.09 -0.14 0.19
C LYS A 180 -21.50 -0.40 -0.34
N ASP A 181 -22.45 0.43 0.08
CA ASP A 181 -23.82 0.36 -0.43
C ASP A 181 -23.94 1.03 -1.80
N SER A 182 -23.57 0.28 -2.85
CA SER A 182 -23.65 0.74 -4.24
C SER A 182 -25.09 0.97 -4.73
N GLY A 183 -26.10 0.48 -4.00
CA GLY A 183 -27.52 0.54 -4.38
C GLY A 183 -28.27 1.76 -3.85
N SER A 184 -27.72 2.52 -2.90
CA SER A 184 -28.42 3.66 -2.32
C SER A 184 -28.57 4.81 -3.33
N THR A 185 -29.77 5.40 -3.38
CA THR A 185 -30.06 6.57 -4.23
C THR A 185 -29.46 7.86 -3.68
N LYS A 186 -29.09 7.90 -2.39
CA LYS A 186 -28.50 9.07 -1.74
C LYS A 186 -26.99 8.99 -1.75
N GLU A 187 -26.36 10.03 -2.29
CA GLU A 187 -24.89 10.11 -2.40
C GLU A 187 -24.19 10.03 -1.05
N ASN A 188 -24.71 10.70 -0.02
CA ASN A 188 -24.14 10.66 1.33
C ASN A 188 -24.12 9.24 1.93
N GLU A 189 -25.06 8.38 1.55
CA GLU A 189 -25.09 6.99 2.03
C GLU A 189 -24.15 6.08 1.23
N ARG A 190 -23.86 6.42 -0.04
CA ARG A 190 -22.90 5.69 -0.88
C ARG A 190 -21.46 5.92 -0.46
N ASN A 191 -21.16 7.12 0.05
CA ASN A 191 -19.80 7.53 0.43
C ASN A 191 -19.40 7.03 1.84
N ILE A 192 -20.30 6.36 2.56
CA ILE A 192 -20.03 5.83 3.89
C ILE A 192 -20.00 4.31 3.83
N LEU A 193 -18.91 3.72 4.30
CA LEU A 193 -18.81 2.28 4.48
C LEU A 193 -19.65 1.84 5.68
N LYS A 194 -20.49 0.82 5.48
CA LYS A 194 -21.32 0.23 6.52
C LYS A 194 -20.59 -0.95 7.15
N GLU A 195 -20.51 -1.00 8.47
CA GLU A 195 -20.04 -2.18 9.18
C GLU A 195 -21.04 -3.34 8.98
N LEU A 196 -20.55 -4.47 8.47
CA LEU A 196 -21.32 -5.71 8.32
C LEU A 196 -21.07 -6.69 9.46
N GLY A 197 -19.90 -6.62 10.09
CA GLY A 197 -19.47 -7.65 11.02
C GLY A 197 -18.24 -7.25 11.81
N LEU A 198 -18.23 -7.73 13.05
CA LEU A 198 -17.17 -7.54 14.04
C LEU A 198 -16.76 -8.89 14.60
N CYS A 199 -15.46 -9.12 14.69
CA CYS A 199 -14.89 -10.32 15.28
C CYS A 199 -13.67 -9.95 16.13
N HIS A 200 -13.70 -10.26 17.42
CA HIS A 200 -12.52 -10.12 18.27
C HIS A 200 -11.59 -11.32 18.04
N LEU A 201 -10.51 -11.11 17.28
CA LEU A 201 -9.53 -12.15 17.00
C LEU A 201 -8.56 -12.34 18.19
N GLY A 202 -8.29 -11.26 18.94
CA GLY A 202 -7.32 -11.25 20.04
C GLY A 202 -5.86 -11.24 19.57
N GLU A 203 -5.62 -10.94 18.29
CA GLU A 203 -4.31 -10.95 17.65
C GLU A 203 -4.08 -9.65 16.86
N ASN A 204 -2.84 -9.16 16.85
CA ASN A 204 -2.46 -7.96 16.10
C ASN A 204 -2.09 -8.34 14.66
N ILE A 205 -3.02 -8.13 13.73
CA ILE A 205 -2.83 -8.46 12.32
C ILE A 205 -1.97 -7.39 11.64
N ASN A 206 -0.77 -7.78 11.23
CA ASN A 206 0.14 -6.86 10.52
C ASN A 206 -0.06 -6.85 9.00
N VAL A 207 -0.46 -7.99 8.41
CA VAL A 207 -0.52 -8.13 6.94
C VAL A 207 -1.62 -9.09 6.52
N PHE A 208 -2.47 -8.63 5.60
CA PHE A 208 -3.32 -9.49 4.78
C PHE A 208 -2.65 -9.83 3.44
N ARG A 209 -2.80 -11.07 2.99
CA ARG A 209 -2.39 -11.53 1.66
C ARG A 209 -3.38 -12.56 1.11
N HIS A 210 -3.85 -12.33 -0.11
CA HIS A 210 -4.57 -13.35 -0.86
C HIS A 210 -3.66 -14.54 -1.16
N GLY A 211 -4.16 -15.74 -0.88
CA GLY A 211 -3.46 -16.98 -1.15
C GLY A 211 -4.17 -18.16 -0.52
N LYS A 212 -3.96 -19.35 -1.09
CA LYS A 212 -4.44 -20.61 -0.51
C LYS A 212 -3.26 -21.54 -0.35
N ARG A 213 -2.99 -21.99 0.88
CA ARG A 213 -2.07 -23.10 1.12
C ARG A 213 -2.87 -24.39 1.04
N ILE A 214 -2.80 -25.08 -0.10
CA ILE A 214 -3.34 -26.44 -0.23
C ILE A 214 -2.23 -27.39 0.17
N PHE A 215 -2.43 -28.15 1.25
CA PHE A 215 -1.62 -29.33 1.51
C PHE A 215 -2.12 -30.44 0.58
N ILE A 216 -1.39 -30.68 -0.50
CA ILE A 216 -1.55 -31.92 -1.25
C ILE A 216 -0.85 -32.98 -0.39
N TYR A 217 -1.63 -33.80 0.32
CA TYR A 217 -1.12 -35.07 0.82
C TYR A 217 -0.83 -35.92 -0.42
N THR A 218 0.40 -35.86 -0.94
CA THR A 218 0.91 -36.96 -1.74
C THR A 218 0.86 -38.18 -0.83
N ASN A 219 0.14 -39.22 -1.26
CA ASN A 219 0.20 -40.54 -0.64
C ASN A 219 1.66 -41.01 -0.65
N ILE A 220 2.40 -40.66 0.39
CA ILE A 220 3.64 -41.33 0.72
C ILE A 220 3.18 -42.67 1.29
N GLU A 221 3.13 -43.69 0.43
CA GLU A 221 3.15 -45.07 0.89
C GLU A 221 4.42 -45.23 1.73
N ILE A 222 4.26 -45.18 3.05
CA ILE A 222 5.27 -45.69 3.97
C ILE A 222 5.26 -47.20 3.76
N ARG A 223 6.10 -47.70 2.84
CA ARG A 223 6.48 -49.12 2.83
C ARG A 223 7.16 -49.40 4.16
N ARG A 224 6.42 -50.01 5.10
CA ARG A 224 7.02 -50.67 6.26
C ARG A 224 7.99 -51.72 5.72
N ILE A 225 9.28 -51.50 5.95
CA ILE A 225 10.27 -52.57 5.93
C ILE A 225 10.12 -53.27 7.28
N VAL A 226 9.48 -54.43 7.28
CA VAL A 226 9.72 -55.52 8.24
C VAL A 226 9.76 -56.80 7.44
#